data_AF-A0A2N6EZU7-F1
#
_entry.id   AF-A0A2N6EZU7-F1
#
_cell.length_a   1.000
_cell.length_b   1.000
_cell.length_c   1.000
_cell.angle_alpha   90.00
_cell.angle_beta   90.00
_cell.angle_gamma   90.00
#
_symmetry.space_group_name_H-M   'P 1'
#
loop_
_entity.id
_entity.type
_entity.pdbx_description
1 polymer ?
#
loop_
_entity_poly.entity_id
_entity_poly.type
_entity_poly.pdbx_seq_one_letter_code
_entity_poly.pdbx_strand_id
1 'polypeptide(L)'
;MRRTIATIALCSLWLSYGCAPAPTARNTSYARPLEQQVQSQKQQIESLNTLLAQLTQRVDENQQILVAIQQQVEQLKSQPQAGQNQPAATAQTTAVASGTAPSATEIYRQAFADYTQGQYAAAERGFEQFLRFYPENPFAATAYYRLAEAQQSQGKSQQALTNFANVASNYPDAHKAPDALLKMAILLKN
;
A
#
# COMPACT_ATOMS: atom_id res chain seq x y z
N MET A 1 52.77 -11.40 84.49
CA MET A 1 52.84 -9.94 84.20
C MET A 1 52.31 -9.75 82.78
N ARG A 2 50.99 -9.53 82.59
CA ARG A 2 50.29 -8.23 82.49
C ARG A 2 50.85 -7.29 81.41
N ARG A 3 50.12 -7.17 80.29
CA ARG A 3 49.75 -5.95 79.52
C ARG A 3 49.00 -6.37 78.23
N THR A 4 47.67 -6.54 78.28
CA THR A 4 46.61 -5.55 77.93
C THR A 4 46.69 -5.05 76.47
N ILE A 5 45.82 -5.55 75.58
CA ILE A 5 44.57 -4.91 75.07
C ILE A 5 44.83 -3.87 73.96
N ALA A 6 43.99 -3.92 72.91
CA ALA A 6 43.97 -3.15 71.66
C ALA A 6 44.65 -3.93 70.52
N THR A 7 43.95 -4.78 69.76
CA THR A 7 43.11 -4.34 68.65
C THR A 7 42.05 -5.41 68.29
N ILE A 8 40.99 -5.53 69.09
CA ILE A 8 39.77 -6.28 68.72
C ILE A 8 38.65 -5.25 68.61
N ALA A 9 38.57 -4.54 67.48
CA ALA A 9 37.44 -3.69 67.12
C ALA A 9 37.47 -3.27 65.65
N LEU A 10 37.65 -4.22 64.72
CA LEU A 10 37.32 -4.02 63.29
C LEU A 10 36.96 -5.36 62.62
N CYS A 11 36.40 -6.29 63.39
CA CYS A 11 35.95 -7.62 62.96
C CYS A 11 34.41 -7.73 62.97
N SER A 12 33.70 -6.71 62.47
CA SER A 12 32.23 -6.78 62.44
C SER A 12 31.56 -5.91 61.38
N LEU A 13 32.25 -5.50 60.31
CA LEU A 13 31.61 -4.81 59.18
C LEU A 13 32.00 -5.34 57.79
N TRP A 14 32.40 -6.61 57.70
CA TRP A 14 32.73 -7.29 56.43
C TRP A 14 32.03 -8.65 56.23
N LEU A 15 30.99 -8.98 57.01
CA LEU A 15 30.29 -10.28 56.91
C LEU A 15 28.82 -10.23 56.47
N SER A 16 28.40 -9.13 55.82
CA SER A 16 27.16 -9.10 55.04
C SER A 16 27.40 -8.67 53.59
N TYR A 17 28.60 -8.95 53.07
CA TYR A 17 28.77 -9.21 51.64
C TYR A 17 28.11 -10.55 51.32
N GLY A 18 26.78 -10.54 51.27
CA GLY A 18 26.03 -11.53 50.54
C GLY A 18 26.55 -11.52 49.11
N CYS A 19 27.17 -12.62 48.70
CA CYS A 19 27.55 -12.88 47.34
C CYS A 19 26.27 -12.95 46.51
N ALA A 20 25.74 -11.80 46.08
CA ALA A 20 24.73 -11.76 45.05
C ALA A 20 25.40 -12.31 43.78
N PRO A 21 24.94 -13.42 43.19
CA PRO A 21 25.45 -13.84 41.90
C PRO A 21 25.18 -12.70 40.93
N ALA A 22 26.24 -12.17 40.31
CA ALA A 22 26.12 -11.22 39.21
C ALA A 22 25.09 -11.78 38.22
N PRO A 23 24.14 -10.97 37.70
CA PRO A 23 23.24 -11.42 36.67
C PRO A 23 24.11 -11.94 35.53
N THR A 24 24.04 -13.25 35.30
CA THR A 24 24.78 -13.95 34.25
C THR A 24 24.55 -13.22 32.94
N ALA A 25 25.58 -12.49 32.50
CA ALA A 25 25.66 -11.77 31.23
C ALA A 25 25.76 -12.74 30.03
N ARG A 26 24.84 -13.71 29.97
CA ARG A 26 24.84 -14.79 28.97
C ARG A 26 23.63 -14.72 28.01
N ASN A 27 22.74 -13.73 28.17
CA ASN A 27 21.53 -13.61 27.34
C ASN A 27 21.24 -12.18 26.80
N THR A 28 22.23 -11.28 26.82
CA THR A 28 22.13 -9.95 26.17
C THR A 28 22.30 -10.01 24.64
N SER A 29 22.76 -11.14 24.10
CA SER A 29 22.92 -11.34 22.64
C SER A 29 21.59 -11.38 21.90
N TYR A 30 20.50 -11.86 22.53
CA TYR A 30 19.17 -11.93 21.91
C TYR A 30 18.31 -10.67 22.10
N ALA A 31 18.61 -9.84 23.10
CA ALA A 31 17.84 -8.63 23.38
C ALA A 31 18.05 -7.55 22.30
N ARG A 32 19.29 -7.33 21.86
CA ARG A 32 19.62 -6.31 20.84
C ARG A 32 18.91 -6.49 19.49
N PRO A 33 18.91 -7.68 18.86
CA PRO A 33 18.21 -7.85 17.58
C PRO A 33 16.68 -7.72 17.74
N LEU A 34 16.12 -8.10 18.89
CA LEU A 34 14.69 -7.91 19.16
C LEU A 34 14.33 -6.43 19.34
N GLU A 35 15.15 -5.66 20.07
CA GLU A 35 14.98 -4.22 20.21
C GLU A 35 15.12 -3.50 18.85
N GLN A 36 16.07 -3.92 18.02
CA GLN A 36 16.25 -3.40 16.67
C GLN A 36 15.02 -3.71 15.79
N GLN A 37 14.44 -4.89 15.92
CA GLN A 37 13.21 -5.27 15.21
C GLN A 37 11.99 -4.46 15.68
N VAL A 38 11.86 -4.21 16.98
CA VAL A 38 10.77 -3.38 17.51
C VAL A 38 10.93 -1.92 17.07
N GLN A 39 12.15 -1.40 17.00
CA GLN A 39 12.42 -0.06 16.49
C GLN A 39 12.10 0.05 14.99
N SER A 40 12.47 -0.94 14.18
CA SER A 40 12.15 -0.94 12.75
C SER A 40 10.64 -1.01 12.51
N GLN A 41 9.92 -1.82 13.29
CA GLN A 41 8.46 -1.87 13.22
C GLN A 41 7.82 -0.55 13.63
N LYS A 42 8.33 0.14 14.66
CA LYS A 42 7.84 1.47 15.05
C LYS A 42 8.01 2.49 13.92
N GLN A 43 9.18 2.53 13.30
CA GLN A 43 9.43 3.39 12.13
C GLN A 43 8.50 3.05 10.96
N GLN A 44 8.20 1.77 10.76
CA GLN A 44 7.29 1.34 9.72
C GLN A 44 5.85 1.79 10.00
N ILE A 45 5.38 1.72 11.26
CA ILE A 45 4.05 2.23 11.65
C ILE A 45 3.96 3.75 11.44
N GLU A 46 5.01 4.49 11.81
CA GLU A 46 5.04 5.95 11.65
C GLU A 46 5.02 6.36 10.17
N SER A 47 5.78 5.66 9.32
CA SER A 47 5.74 5.90 7.88
C SER A 47 4.38 5.51 7.27
N LEU A 48 3.74 4.45 7.75
CA LEU A 48 2.39 4.06 7.31
C LEU A 48 1.34 5.11 7.69
N ASN A 49 1.39 5.64 8.92
CA ASN A 49 0.50 6.71 9.38
C ASN A 49 0.68 7.99 8.55
N THR A 50 1.93 8.32 8.22
CA THR A 50 2.25 9.48 7.36
C THR A 50 1.68 9.29 5.95
N LEU A 51 1.80 8.08 5.39
CA LEU A 51 1.24 7.76 4.08
C LEU A 51 -0.30 7.83 4.10
N LEU A 52 -0.94 7.34 5.15
CA LEU A 52 -2.39 7.43 5.31
C LEU A 52 -2.86 8.89 5.36
N ALA A 53 -2.14 9.75 6.07
CA ALA A 53 -2.43 11.18 6.12
C ALA A 53 -2.31 11.83 4.73
N GLN A 54 -1.24 11.51 3.99
CA GLN A 54 -1.06 12.00 2.61
C GLN A 54 -2.15 11.50 1.68
N LEU A 55 -2.54 10.23 1.76
CA LEU A 55 -3.61 9.67 0.94
C LEU A 55 -4.95 10.35 1.26
N THR A 56 -5.26 10.56 2.53
CA THR A 56 -6.47 11.27 2.96
C THR A 56 -6.51 12.68 2.38
N GLN A 57 -5.40 13.42 2.50
CA GLN A 57 -5.29 14.75 1.91
C GLN A 57 -5.50 14.73 0.40
N ARG A 58 -4.90 13.78 -0.33
CA ARG A 58 -5.09 13.68 -1.78
C ARG A 58 -6.53 13.31 -2.16
N VAL A 59 -7.24 12.56 -1.32
CA VAL A 59 -8.67 12.28 -1.54
C VAL A 59 -9.50 13.56 -1.36
N ASP A 60 -9.24 14.33 -0.30
CA ASP A 60 -9.91 15.60 -0.06
C ASP A 60 -9.66 16.60 -1.20
N GLU A 61 -8.41 16.72 -1.65
CA GLU A 61 -8.04 17.56 -2.81
C GLU A 61 -8.77 17.13 -4.08
N ASN A 62 -8.78 15.82 -4.39
CA ASN A 62 -9.51 15.31 -5.54
C ASN A 62 -11.01 15.59 -5.43
N GLN A 63 -11.58 15.51 -4.24
CA GLN A 63 -13.00 15.77 -4.01
C GLN A 63 -13.35 17.25 -4.19
N GLN A 64 -12.47 18.17 -3.75
CA GLN A 64 -12.63 19.60 -3.99
C GLN A 64 -12.54 19.94 -5.49
N ILE A 65 -11.61 19.31 -6.22
CA ILE A 65 -11.50 19.48 -7.67
C ILE A 65 -12.80 19.06 -8.37
N LEU A 66 -13.41 17.94 -7.95
CA LEU A 66 -14.69 17.50 -8.52
C LEU A 66 -15.82 18.52 -8.30
N VAL A 67 -15.90 19.13 -7.12
CA VAL A 67 -16.89 20.19 -6.84
C VAL A 67 -16.63 21.44 -7.69
N ALA A 68 -15.36 21.86 -7.81
CA ALA A 68 -14.99 23.00 -8.64
C ALA A 68 -15.34 22.78 -10.12
N ILE A 69 -15.08 21.59 -10.65
CA ILE A 69 -15.45 21.22 -12.02
C ILE A 69 -16.98 21.25 -12.20
N GLN A 70 -17.76 20.74 -11.24
CA GLN A 70 -19.23 20.80 -11.32
C GLN A 70 -19.75 22.25 -11.39
N GLN A 71 -19.19 23.15 -10.58
CA GLN A 71 -19.54 24.58 -10.63
C GLN A 71 -19.19 25.21 -11.98
N GLN A 72 -18.04 24.87 -12.55
CA GLN A 72 -17.61 25.38 -13.85
C GLN A 72 -18.51 24.87 -14.99
N VAL A 73 -18.93 23.60 -14.93
CA VAL A 73 -19.90 23.03 -15.89
C VAL A 73 -21.25 23.74 -15.80
N GLU A 74 -21.72 24.08 -14.61
CA GLU A 74 -22.99 24.81 -14.44
C GLU A 74 -22.91 26.24 -15.00
N GLN A 75 -21.76 26.91 -14.85
CA GLN A 75 -21.49 28.21 -15.46
C GLN A 75 -21.42 28.15 -17.00
N LEU A 76 -20.85 27.07 -17.55
CA LEU A 76 -20.81 26.86 -19.00
C LEU A 76 -22.20 26.55 -19.58
N LYS A 77 -23.05 25.83 -18.84
CA LYS A 77 -24.43 25.54 -19.25
C LYS A 77 -25.35 26.77 -19.23
N SER A 78 -25.02 27.78 -18.43
CA SER A 78 -25.79 29.02 -18.32
C SER A 78 -25.33 30.12 -19.30
N GLN A 79 -24.31 29.85 -20.15
CA GLN A 79 -23.95 30.70 -21.28
C GLN A 79 -24.62 30.23 -22.60
N PRO A 80 -25.43 31.06 -23.26
CA PRO A 80 -25.92 30.76 -24.61
C PRO A 80 -24.76 30.85 -25.60
N GLN A 81 -24.38 29.72 -26.20
CA GLN A 81 -23.39 29.68 -27.29
C GLN A 81 -23.94 30.34 -28.55
N ALA A 82 -23.53 31.59 -28.81
CA ALA A 82 -23.58 32.17 -30.15
C ALA A 82 -22.43 31.57 -30.98
N GLY A 83 -22.78 30.85 -32.04
CA GLY A 83 -21.85 30.07 -32.84
C GLY A 83 -20.92 30.90 -33.72
N GLN A 84 -19.72 30.37 -33.97
CA GLN A 84 -18.90 30.71 -35.13
C GLN A 84 -18.14 29.48 -35.63
N ASN A 85 -18.50 29.04 -36.83
CA ASN A 85 -17.70 28.17 -37.69
C ASN A 85 -16.55 28.96 -38.29
N GLN A 86 -15.31 28.50 -38.15
CA GLN A 86 -14.30 28.62 -39.21
C GLN A 86 -13.20 27.55 -39.06
N PRO A 87 -12.64 27.01 -40.17
CA PRO A 87 -11.81 25.80 -40.16
C PRO A 87 -10.34 26.11 -39.94
N ALA A 88 -9.65 25.26 -39.17
CA ALA A 88 -8.20 25.30 -39.03
C ALA A 88 -7.60 23.89 -38.95
N ALA A 89 -6.49 23.74 -39.65
CA ALA A 89 -5.67 22.56 -39.74
C ALA A 89 -4.98 22.20 -38.41
N THR A 90 -4.72 20.89 -38.27
CA THR A 90 -3.65 20.22 -37.49
C THR A 90 -3.30 20.76 -36.11
N ALA A 91 -3.86 20.15 -35.07
CA ALA A 91 -3.15 19.87 -33.82
C ALA A 91 -3.85 18.74 -33.07
N GLN A 92 -3.11 17.66 -32.81
CA GLN A 92 -3.51 16.59 -31.90
C GLN A 92 -3.84 17.20 -30.54
N THR A 93 -5.11 17.21 -30.21
CA THR A 93 -5.60 17.40 -28.85
C THR A 93 -6.52 16.23 -28.59
N THR A 94 -6.12 15.32 -27.70
CA THR A 94 -6.97 14.25 -27.19
C THR A 94 -8.01 14.88 -26.25
N ALA A 95 -8.91 15.67 -26.83
CA ALA A 95 -10.17 16.03 -26.24
C ALA A 95 -11.15 14.92 -26.65
N VAL A 96 -11.32 13.91 -25.81
CA VAL A 96 -12.46 13.00 -25.98
C VAL A 96 -13.57 13.50 -25.08
N ALA A 97 -14.41 14.34 -25.67
CA ALA A 97 -15.70 14.70 -25.15
C ALA A 97 -16.61 13.47 -25.03
N SER A 98 -17.31 13.41 -23.90
CA SER A 98 -18.67 12.89 -23.69
C SER A 98 -19.28 11.96 -24.75
N GLY A 99 -19.50 10.69 -24.36
CA GLY A 99 -20.55 9.87 -24.98
C GLY A 99 -20.33 8.34 -25.00
N THR A 100 -21.05 7.64 -24.13
CA THR A 100 -21.52 6.23 -24.26
C THR A 100 -20.63 5.05 -23.83
N ALA A 101 -19.43 5.25 -23.27
CA ALA A 101 -18.72 4.22 -22.51
C ALA A 101 -18.15 4.80 -21.20
N PRO A 102 -18.31 4.13 -20.05
CA PRO A 102 -17.73 4.59 -18.79
C PRO A 102 -16.21 4.70 -18.96
N SER A 103 -15.60 5.83 -18.62
CA SER A 103 -14.19 6.05 -18.99
C SER A 103 -13.29 5.01 -18.30
N ALA A 104 -12.22 4.58 -19.00
CA ALA A 104 -11.26 3.61 -18.47
C ALA A 104 -10.77 3.99 -17.08
N THR A 105 -10.48 5.28 -16.88
CA THR A 105 -10.06 5.86 -15.60
C THR A 105 -11.13 5.71 -14.52
N GLU A 106 -12.41 5.97 -14.82
CA GLU A 106 -13.50 5.84 -13.84
C GLU A 106 -13.71 4.39 -13.41
N ILE A 107 -13.76 3.45 -14.36
CA ILE A 107 -13.93 2.01 -14.04
C ILE A 107 -12.78 1.52 -13.18
N TYR A 108 -11.54 1.84 -13.57
CA TYR A 108 -10.36 1.43 -12.83
C TYR A 108 -10.34 2.04 -11.43
N ARG A 109 -10.63 3.34 -11.30
CA ARG A 109 -10.62 4.03 -10.00
C ARG A 109 -11.69 3.46 -9.07
N GLN A 110 -12.89 3.16 -9.59
CA GLN A 110 -13.95 2.53 -8.80
C GLN A 110 -13.54 1.14 -8.33
N ALA A 111 -13.08 0.27 -9.24
CA ALA A 111 -12.63 -1.08 -8.90
C ALA A 111 -11.49 -1.07 -7.87
N PHE A 112 -10.57 -0.12 -8.00
CA PHE A 112 -9.49 0.07 -7.04
C PHE A 112 -9.98 0.57 -5.69
N ALA A 113 -10.96 1.48 -5.65
CA ALA A 113 -11.58 1.92 -4.40
C ALA A 113 -12.23 0.73 -3.67
N ASP A 114 -13.00 -0.09 -4.38
CA ASP A 114 -13.63 -1.30 -3.83
C ASP A 114 -12.57 -2.27 -3.28
N TYR A 115 -11.46 -2.45 -4.00
CA TYR A 115 -10.33 -3.29 -3.55
C TYR A 115 -9.74 -2.78 -2.23
N THR A 116 -9.47 -1.48 -2.13
CA THR A 116 -8.90 -0.87 -0.92
C THR A 116 -9.85 -0.89 0.28
N GLN A 117 -11.16 -0.93 0.03
CA GLN A 117 -12.18 -1.09 1.06
C GLN A 117 -12.41 -2.55 1.46
N GLY A 118 -11.66 -3.51 0.88
CA GLY A 118 -11.82 -4.94 1.12
C GLY A 118 -13.05 -5.56 0.44
N GLN A 119 -13.74 -4.81 -0.42
CA GLN A 119 -14.89 -5.29 -1.18
C GLN A 119 -14.45 -6.08 -2.41
N TYR A 120 -13.72 -7.18 -2.19
CA TYR A 120 -13.00 -7.89 -3.25
C TYR A 120 -13.89 -8.42 -4.38
N ALA A 121 -15.13 -8.82 -4.09
CA ALA A 121 -16.08 -9.27 -5.11
C ALA A 121 -16.60 -8.12 -6.01
N ALA A 122 -16.68 -6.90 -5.48
CA ALA A 122 -17.01 -5.72 -6.29
C ALA A 122 -15.79 -5.30 -7.13
N ALA A 123 -14.61 -5.29 -6.50
CA ALA A 123 -13.35 -5.00 -7.18
C ALA A 123 -13.07 -5.95 -8.36
N GLU A 124 -13.28 -7.25 -8.17
CA GLU A 124 -13.14 -8.27 -9.22
C GLU A 124 -13.99 -7.93 -10.45
N ARG A 125 -15.29 -7.67 -10.25
CA ARG A 125 -16.20 -7.28 -11.35
C ARG A 125 -15.75 -6.00 -12.05
N GLY A 126 -15.28 -5.01 -11.28
CA GLY A 126 -14.78 -3.75 -11.84
C GLY A 126 -13.51 -3.91 -12.67
N PHE A 127 -12.55 -4.71 -12.20
CA PHE A 127 -11.32 -4.98 -12.95
C PHE A 127 -11.59 -5.85 -14.20
N GLU A 128 -12.46 -6.86 -14.10
CA GLU A 128 -12.89 -7.63 -15.28
C GLU A 128 -13.57 -6.73 -16.32
N GLN A 129 -14.42 -5.81 -15.88
CA GLN A 129 -15.06 -4.84 -16.76
C GLN A 129 -14.03 -3.94 -17.44
N PHE A 130 -13.06 -3.43 -16.67
CA PHE A 130 -11.96 -2.62 -17.21
C PHE A 130 -11.17 -3.38 -18.28
N LEU A 131 -10.76 -4.62 -17.99
CA LEU A 131 -9.97 -5.44 -18.90
C LEU A 131 -10.73 -5.84 -20.16
N ARG A 132 -12.05 -6.00 -20.06
CA ARG A 132 -12.92 -6.28 -21.20
C ARG A 132 -13.07 -5.09 -22.14
N PHE A 133 -13.26 -3.88 -21.61
CA PHE A 133 -13.46 -2.69 -22.44
C PHE A 133 -12.16 -2.02 -22.87
N TYR A 134 -11.10 -2.17 -22.08
CA TYR A 134 -9.83 -1.47 -22.25
C TYR A 134 -8.60 -2.40 -22.13
N PRO A 135 -8.53 -3.51 -22.90
CA PRO A 135 -7.46 -4.50 -22.78
C PRO A 135 -6.06 -3.97 -23.12
N GLU A 136 -5.98 -2.95 -23.98
CA GLU A 136 -4.70 -2.32 -24.41
C GLU A 136 -4.31 -1.11 -23.56
N ASN A 137 -5.09 -0.78 -22.53
CA ASN A 137 -4.79 0.36 -21.68
C ASN A 137 -3.46 0.16 -20.92
N PRO A 138 -2.67 1.22 -20.70
CA PRO A 138 -1.43 1.12 -19.91
C PRO A 138 -1.61 0.51 -18.51
N PHE A 139 -2.81 0.61 -17.93
CA PHE A 139 -3.13 0.00 -16.64
C PHE A 139 -3.60 -1.45 -16.73
N ALA A 140 -3.71 -2.07 -17.92
CA ALA A 140 -4.19 -3.44 -18.08
C ALA A 140 -3.35 -4.45 -17.30
N ALA A 141 -2.02 -4.37 -17.37
CA ALA A 141 -1.13 -5.22 -16.57
C ALA A 141 -1.38 -5.05 -15.06
N THR A 142 -1.62 -3.81 -14.61
CA THR A 142 -1.92 -3.53 -13.20
C THR A 142 -3.31 -4.03 -12.82
N ALA A 143 -4.30 -3.91 -13.71
CA ALA A 143 -5.66 -4.42 -13.49
C ALA A 143 -5.69 -5.94 -13.37
N TYR A 144 -4.97 -6.68 -14.24
CA TYR A 144 -4.81 -8.13 -14.10
C TYR A 144 -4.16 -8.50 -12.75
N TYR A 145 -3.12 -7.76 -12.34
CA TYR A 145 -2.46 -7.99 -11.06
C TYR A 145 -3.42 -7.74 -9.88
N ARG A 146 -4.18 -6.64 -9.88
CA ARG A 146 -5.16 -6.33 -8.81
C ARG A 146 -6.35 -7.29 -8.79
N LEU A 147 -6.81 -7.72 -9.96
CA LEU A 147 -7.82 -8.76 -10.11
C LEU A 147 -7.37 -10.06 -9.43
N ALA A 148 -6.12 -10.47 -9.68
CA ALA A 148 -5.55 -11.65 -9.07
C ALA A 148 -5.44 -11.52 -7.54
N GLU A 149 -5.02 -10.36 -7.02
CA GLU A 149 -4.99 -10.09 -5.57
C GLU A 149 -6.39 -10.10 -4.93
N ALA A 150 -7.39 -9.54 -5.61
CA ALA A 150 -8.79 -9.58 -5.17
C ALA A 150 -9.32 -11.02 -5.14
N GLN A 151 -9.01 -11.84 -6.16
CA GLN A 151 -9.39 -13.24 -6.22
C GLN A 151 -8.69 -14.08 -5.15
N GLN A 152 -7.40 -13.85 -4.93
CA GLN A 152 -6.64 -14.47 -3.85
C GLN A 152 -7.26 -14.16 -2.48
N SER A 153 -7.65 -12.90 -2.24
CA SER A 153 -8.28 -12.48 -0.98
C SER A 153 -9.65 -13.13 -0.75
N GLN A 154 -10.30 -13.60 -1.82
CA GLN A 154 -11.54 -14.38 -1.77
C GLN A 154 -11.31 -15.89 -1.69
N GLY A 155 -10.05 -16.36 -1.65
CA GLY A 155 -9.69 -17.78 -1.66
C GLY A 155 -9.75 -18.44 -3.04
N LYS A 156 -9.91 -17.66 -4.12
CA LYS A 156 -9.99 -18.14 -5.51
C LYS A 156 -8.59 -18.30 -6.13
N SER A 157 -7.74 -19.10 -5.48
CA SER A 157 -6.30 -19.21 -5.83
C SER A 157 -6.04 -19.61 -7.28
N GLN A 158 -6.87 -20.47 -7.86
CA GLN A 158 -6.68 -20.94 -9.24
C GLN A 158 -6.93 -19.82 -10.27
N GLN A 159 -7.96 -18.99 -10.05
CA GLN A 159 -8.21 -17.82 -10.90
C GLN A 159 -7.13 -16.75 -10.72
N ALA A 160 -6.68 -16.54 -9.48
CA ALA A 160 -5.57 -15.64 -9.19
C ALA A 160 -4.29 -16.06 -9.92
N LEU A 161 -3.96 -17.36 -9.93
CA LEU A 161 -2.82 -17.89 -10.67
C LEU A 161 -2.91 -17.60 -12.17
N THR A 162 -4.08 -17.82 -12.78
CA THR A 162 -4.30 -17.49 -14.20
C THR A 162 -4.07 -16.00 -14.47
N ASN A 163 -4.59 -15.12 -13.62
CA ASN A 163 -4.45 -13.68 -13.83
C ASN A 163 -3.03 -13.18 -13.56
N PHE A 164 -2.31 -13.73 -12.58
CA PHE A 164 -0.88 -13.42 -12.41
C PHE A 164 -0.04 -13.93 -13.60
N ALA A 165 -0.36 -15.11 -14.15
CA ALA A 165 0.31 -15.62 -15.35
C ALA A 165 0.07 -14.68 -16.54
N ASN A 166 -1.14 -14.17 -16.72
CA ASN A 166 -1.44 -13.18 -17.77
C ASN A 166 -0.57 -11.93 -17.65
N VAL A 167 -0.28 -11.44 -16.44
CA VAL A 167 0.65 -10.32 -16.24
C VAL A 167 2.05 -10.70 -16.72
N ALA A 168 2.58 -11.83 -16.24
CA ALA A 168 3.95 -12.24 -16.53
C ALA A 168 4.17 -12.60 -18.01
N SER A 169 3.18 -13.20 -18.68
CA SER A 169 3.29 -13.65 -20.07
C SER A 169 2.96 -12.55 -21.09
N ASN A 170 1.92 -11.75 -20.84
CA ASN A 170 1.47 -10.76 -21.83
C ASN A 170 2.07 -9.38 -21.60
N TYR A 171 2.59 -9.11 -20.40
CA TYR A 171 3.19 -7.81 -20.03
C TYR A 171 4.55 -8.00 -19.33
N PRO A 172 5.52 -8.67 -19.96
CA PRO A 172 6.80 -9.01 -19.32
C PRO A 172 7.61 -7.79 -18.86
N ASP A 173 7.48 -6.64 -19.56
CA ASP A 173 8.16 -5.39 -19.22
C ASP A 173 7.41 -4.53 -18.20
N ALA A 174 6.19 -4.94 -17.80
CA ALA A 174 5.44 -4.19 -16.81
C ALA A 174 6.10 -4.33 -15.43
N HIS A 175 6.13 -3.23 -14.67
CA HIS A 175 6.65 -3.22 -13.29
C HIS A 175 6.00 -4.29 -12.38
N LYS A 176 4.80 -4.76 -12.72
CA LYS A 176 4.07 -5.79 -11.96
C LYS A 176 4.39 -7.23 -12.36
N ALA A 177 5.10 -7.48 -13.45
CA ALA A 177 5.48 -8.82 -13.90
C ALA A 177 6.34 -9.62 -12.89
N PRO A 178 7.43 -9.07 -12.32
CA PRO A 178 8.21 -9.80 -11.32
C PRO A 178 7.41 -10.08 -10.04
N ASP A 179 6.60 -9.12 -9.59
CA ASP A 179 5.70 -9.29 -8.44
C ASP A 179 4.67 -10.41 -8.70
N ALA A 180 4.11 -10.47 -9.91
CA ALA A 180 3.15 -11.49 -10.31
C ALA A 180 3.76 -12.90 -10.26
N LEU A 181 4.97 -13.07 -10.78
CA LEU A 181 5.70 -14.35 -10.72
C LEU A 181 5.94 -14.79 -9.27
N LEU A 182 6.34 -13.86 -8.40
CA LEU A 182 6.51 -14.13 -6.98
C LEU A 182 5.20 -14.59 -6.32
N LYS A 183 4.09 -13.89 -6.60
CA LYS A 183 2.76 -14.27 -6.10
C LYS A 183 2.34 -15.66 -6.57
N MET A 184 2.61 -16.01 -7.83
CA MET A 184 2.34 -17.36 -8.33
C MET A 184 3.13 -18.42 -7.58
N ALA A 185 4.43 -18.22 -7.38
CA ALA A 185 5.27 -19.17 -6.65
C ALA A 185 4.77 -19.40 -5.22
N ILE A 186 4.32 -18.35 -4.54
CA ILE A 186 3.73 -18.44 -3.19
C ILE A 186 2.42 -19.22 -3.22
N LEU A 187 1.55 -18.98 -4.21
CA LEU A 187 0.26 -19.65 -4.33
C LEU A 187 0.38 -21.14 -4.67
N LEU A 188 1.39 -21.55 -5.43
CA LEU A 188 1.63 -22.95 -5.81
C LEU A 188 2.31 -23.78 -4.71
N LYS A 189 2.91 -23.12 -3.72
CA LYS A 189 3.59 -23.78 -2.60
C LYS A 189 2.61 -24.29 -1.54
N ASN A 190 1.43 -23.66 -1.45
CA ASN A 190 0.37 -23.99 -0.50
C ASN A 190 -0.63 -24.98 -1.09
#